data_AF-A0AAE4SD06-F1
#
_entry.id   AF-A0AAE4SD06-F1
#
_cell.length_a   1.000
_cell.length_b   1.000
_cell.length_c   1.000
_cell.angle_alpha   90.00
_cell.angle_beta   90.00
_cell.angle_gamma   90.00
#
_symmetry.space_group_name_H-M   'P 1'
#
loop_
_entity.id
_entity.type
_entity.pdbx_description
1 polymer ?
#
loop_
_entity_poly.entity_id
_entity_poly.type
_entity_poly.pdbx_seq_one_letter_code
_entity_poly.pdbx_strand_id
1 'polypeptide(L)'
;MPLDFTPTSIVKAAKRSFTVPITTATAFDANIAALKAADNPLGATAYQTAGASVDGVTIANEYYKATIAYLSPLGEVIGSVVIDAPTRSSYDVIVAHILADTALTAKFAADAVADRDNTKDSWNVRLKIHDPTGEIYFLNFTRKDLRISSYENDAILAKVDAWADGVNSLN
;
A
#
# COMPACT_ATOMS: atom_id res chain seq x y z
N MET A 1 -9.26 40.76 -15.57
CA MET A 1 -7.87 40.87 -15.10
C MET A 1 -7.19 39.54 -15.46
N PRO A 2 -6.02 39.53 -16.12
CA PRO A 2 -5.31 38.28 -16.41
C PRO A 2 -4.84 37.63 -15.10
N LEU A 3 -4.72 36.30 -15.08
CA LEU A 3 -4.14 35.59 -13.94
C LEU A 3 -2.63 35.90 -13.87
N ASP A 4 -2.13 36.28 -12.70
CA ASP A 4 -0.70 36.61 -12.46
C ASP A 4 0.16 35.37 -12.14
N PHE A 5 -0.42 34.17 -12.21
CA PHE A 5 0.28 32.91 -11.95
C PHE A 5 0.62 32.21 -13.27
N THR A 6 1.91 31.96 -13.49
CA THR A 6 2.38 31.12 -14.59
C THR A 6 2.67 29.70 -14.07
N PRO A 7 2.12 28.65 -14.69
CA PRO A 7 2.41 27.27 -14.28
C PRO A 7 3.88 26.95 -14.49
N THR A 8 4.51 26.33 -13.49
CA THR A 8 5.93 25.95 -13.53
C THR A 8 6.17 24.53 -14.05
N SER A 9 5.13 23.69 -14.07
CA SER A 9 5.19 22.27 -14.43
C SER A 9 3.83 21.76 -14.91
N ILE A 10 3.85 20.70 -15.71
CA ILE A 10 2.64 19.92 -16.06
C ILE A 10 2.90 18.46 -15.67
N VAL A 11 2.31 18.05 -14.56
CA VAL A 11 2.42 16.69 -14.05
C VAL A 11 1.22 15.82 -14.44
N LYS A 12 1.46 14.52 -14.56
CA LYS A 12 0.51 13.50 -15.02
C LYS A 12 0.22 12.47 -13.93
N ALA A 13 -0.82 11.68 -14.15
CA ALA A 13 -1.17 10.53 -13.31
C ALA A 13 -1.82 9.44 -14.16
N ALA A 14 -1.56 8.18 -13.80
CA ALA A 14 -2.16 7.01 -14.44
C ALA A 14 -2.47 5.95 -13.37
N LYS A 15 -3.41 5.05 -13.67
CA LYS A 15 -3.81 3.96 -12.79
C LYS A 15 -3.92 2.67 -13.57
N ARG A 16 -3.34 1.60 -13.03
CA ARG A 16 -3.57 0.21 -13.41
C ARG A 16 -4.45 -0.45 -12.34
N SER A 17 -5.54 -1.07 -12.75
CA SER A 17 -6.36 -1.92 -11.87
C SER A 17 -5.94 -3.37 -12.08
N PHE A 18 -5.87 -4.15 -11.00
CA PHE A 18 -5.53 -5.57 -11.07
C PHE A 18 -6.79 -6.38 -11.38
N THR A 19 -6.68 -7.45 -12.16
CA THR A 19 -7.84 -8.32 -12.43
C THR A 19 -8.28 -9.09 -11.19
N VAL A 20 -7.33 -9.46 -10.32
CA VAL A 20 -7.58 -10.13 -9.05
C VAL A 20 -6.94 -9.33 -7.91
N PRO A 21 -7.67 -9.04 -6.81
CA PRO A 21 -7.07 -8.39 -5.66
C PRO A 21 -5.95 -9.23 -5.04
N ILE A 22 -4.86 -8.59 -4.62
CA ILE A 22 -3.80 -9.24 -3.86
C ILE A 22 -4.39 -9.75 -2.54
N THR A 23 -4.37 -11.07 -2.33
CA THR A 23 -5.09 -11.72 -1.23
C THR A 23 -4.27 -11.88 0.04
N THR A 24 -2.95 -11.95 -0.07
CA THR A 24 -2.05 -12.16 1.07
C THR A 24 -1.14 -10.98 1.29
N ALA A 25 -0.88 -10.69 2.57
CA ALA A 25 -0.03 -9.58 2.91
C ALA A 25 1.43 -9.83 2.51
N THR A 26 1.90 -11.08 2.56
CA THR A 26 3.22 -11.47 2.07
C THR A 26 3.40 -11.13 0.58
N ALA A 27 2.41 -11.40 -0.27
CA ALA A 27 2.49 -11.05 -1.69
C ALA A 27 2.48 -9.53 -1.90
N PHE A 28 1.69 -8.80 -1.10
CA PHE A 28 1.66 -7.34 -1.15
C PHE A 28 3.01 -6.74 -0.73
N ASP A 29 3.56 -7.19 0.40
CA ASP A 29 4.83 -6.71 0.96
C ASP A 29 6.02 -7.05 0.05
N ALA A 30 5.97 -8.20 -0.64
CA ALA A 30 6.99 -8.58 -1.62
C ALA A 30 7.12 -7.56 -2.77
N ASN A 31 6.00 -7.00 -3.25
CA ASN A 31 6.03 -5.96 -4.27
C ASN A 31 6.69 -4.67 -3.77
N ILE A 32 6.39 -4.29 -2.53
CA ILE A 32 6.98 -3.10 -1.90
C ILE A 32 8.48 -3.33 -1.64
N ALA A 33 8.86 -4.51 -1.17
CA ALA A 33 10.25 -4.88 -0.93
C ALA A 33 11.06 -4.88 -2.22
N ALA A 34 10.53 -5.43 -3.32
CA ALA A 34 11.18 -5.43 -4.63
C ALA A 34 11.47 -4.00 -5.14
N LEU A 35 10.55 -3.06 -4.94
CA LEU A 35 10.76 -1.66 -5.31
C LEU A 35 11.79 -0.94 -4.43
N LYS A 36 11.98 -1.38 -3.18
CA LYS A 36 12.95 -0.79 -2.24
C LYS A 36 14.32 -1.47 -2.26
N ALA A 37 14.48 -2.55 -3.04
CA ALA A 37 15.73 -3.28 -3.13
C ALA A 37 16.83 -2.44 -3.79
N ALA A 38 18.10 -2.83 -3.58
CA ALA A 38 19.23 -2.13 -4.19
C ALA A 38 19.20 -2.21 -5.72
N ASP A 39 18.74 -3.34 -6.26
CA ASP A 39 18.51 -3.63 -7.68
C ASP A 39 17.08 -3.28 -8.11
N ASN A 40 16.50 -2.21 -7.54
CA ASN A 40 15.11 -1.85 -7.81
C ASN A 40 14.82 -1.77 -9.32
N PRO A 41 13.69 -2.33 -9.77
CA PRO A 41 13.41 -2.52 -11.20
C PRO A 41 13.10 -1.21 -11.93
N LEU A 42 12.87 -0.11 -11.21
CA LEU A 42 12.58 1.20 -11.79
C LEU A 42 13.85 2.04 -11.99
N GLY A 43 15.01 1.54 -11.52
CA GLY A 43 16.29 2.23 -11.61
C GLY A 43 16.36 3.50 -10.77
N ALA A 44 15.57 3.60 -9.70
CA ALA A 44 15.55 4.74 -8.80
C ALA A 44 16.91 4.94 -8.13
N THR A 45 17.34 6.20 -8.02
CA THR A 45 18.67 6.56 -7.50
C THR A 45 18.56 7.42 -6.26
N ALA A 46 19.48 7.23 -5.31
CA ALA A 46 19.58 8.10 -4.15
C ALA A 46 19.87 9.55 -4.58
N TYR A 47 19.37 10.51 -3.81
CA TYR A 47 19.52 11.93 -4.09
C TYR A 47 19.84 12.72 -2.82
N GLN A 48 20.27 13.97 -2.98
CA GLN A 48 20.61 14.85 -1.87
C GLN A 48 19.50 15.88 -1.65
N THR A 49 19.07 16.06 -0.40
CA THR A 49 18.13 17.12 -0.02
C THR A 49 18.55 17.73 1.30
N ALA A 50 18.62 19.06 1.38
CA ALA A 50 19.06 19.79 2.58
C ALA A 50 20.39 19.27 3.19
N GLY A 51 21.32 18.79 2.35
CA GLY A 51 22.61 18.25 2.79
C GLY A 51 22.57 16.80 3.32
N ALA A 52 21.42 16.13 3.27
CA ALA A 52 21.25 14.73 3.66
C ALA A 52 20.93 13.85 2.45
N SER A 53 21.50 12.64 2.45
CA SER A 53 21.22 11.63 1.43
C SER A 53 19.89 10.95 1.71
N VAL A 54 19.07 10.84 0.68
CA VAL A 54 17.77 10.15 0.70
C VAL A 54 17.81 9.02 -0.30
N ASP A 55 17.33 7.85 0.12
CA ASP A 55 17.22 6.68 -0.74
C ASP A 55 16.34 6.96 -1.96
N GLY A 56 16.63 6.29 -3.08
CA GLY A 56 15.87 6.47 -4.33
C GLY A 56 14.40 6.08 -4.22
N VAL A 57 14.07 5.19 -3.28
CA VAL A 57 12.70 4.81 -2.95
C VAL A 57 12.47 4.90 -1.45
N THR A 58 11.51 5.73 -1.05
CA THR A 58 11.11 5.89 0.36
C THR A 58 9.61 5.72 0.52
N ILE A 59 9.17 5.31 1.71
CA ILE A 59 7.74 5.28 2.04
C ILE A 59 7.33 6.70 2.41
N ALA A 60 6.42 7.28 1.64
CA ALA A 60 5.86 8.60 1.92
C ALA A 60 4.78 8.53 3.01
N ASN A 61 3.92 7.51 2.92
CA ASN A 61 2.93 7.16 3.93
C ASN A 61 2.45 5.72 3.69
N GLU A 62 1.98 5.07 4.75
CA GLU A 62 1.35 3.76 4.68
C GLU A 62 0.19 3.67 5.68
N TYR A 63 -0.80 2.82 5.39
CA TYR A 63 -1.86 2.47 6.33
C TYR A 63 -2.45 1.10 5.97
N TYR A 64 -2.84 0.36 6.99
CA TYR A 64 -3.36 -1.00 6.87
C TYR A 64 -4.60 -1.17 7.73
N LYS A 65 -5.69 -1.61 7.10
CA LYS A 65 -6.95 -1.91 7.74
C LYS A 65 -7.19 -3.41 7.77
N ALA A 66 -7.60 -3.90 8.93
CA ALA A 66 -8.07 -5.26 9.13
C ALA A 66 -9.47 -5.27 9.72
N THR A 67 -10.22 -6.32 9.40
CA THR A 67 -11.49 -6.60 10.07
C THR A 67 -11.41 -7.95 10.75
N ILE A 68 -11.71 -7.97 12.06
CA ILE A 68 -11.92 -9.20 12.82
C ILE A 68 -13.42 -9.33 13.05
N ALA A 69 -14.02 -10.37 12.48
CA ALA A 69 -15.41 -10.72 12.68
C ALA A 69 -15.53 -11.63 13.91
N TYR A 70 -16.60 -11.46 14.67
CA TYR A 70 -16.97 -12.36 15.76
C TYR A 70 -18.17 -13.15 15.28
N LEU A 71 -18.05 -14.47 15.28
CA LEU A 71 -19.01 -15.39 14.69
C LEU A 71 -19.77 -16.13 15.78
N SER A 72 -21.07 -16.38 15.56
CA SER A 72 -21.83 -17.35 16.35
C SER A 72 -21.35 -18.78 16.07
N PRO A 73 -21.76 -19.79 16.87
CA PRO A 73 -21.47 -21.19 16.55
C PRO A 73 -22.02 -21.66 15.19
N LEU A 74 -22.99 -20.94 14.62
CA LEU A 74 -23.56 -21.21 13.30
C LEU A 74 -22.80 -20.50 12.17
N GLY A 75 -21.75 -19.74 12.49
CA GLY A 75 -20.93 -19.00 11.51
C GLY A 75 -21.50 -17.63 11.13
N GLU A 76 -22.52 -17.14 11.82
CA GLU A 76 -23.10 -15.82 11.55
C GLU A 76 -22.27 -14.72 12.20
N VAL A 77 -22.02 -13.63 11.48
CA VAL A 77 -21.32 -12.47 12.04
C VAL A 77 -22.23 -11.77 13.06
N ILE A 78 -21.87 -11.86 14.34
CA ILE A 78 -22.57 -11.21 15.47
C ILE A 78 -21.90 -9.90 15.91
N GLY A 79 -20.72 -9.60 15.37
CA GLY A 79 -20.02 -8.35 15.61
C GLY A 79 -18.70 -8.27 14.85
N SER A 80 -18.04 -7.11 14.93
CA SER A 80 -16.73 -6.92 14.30
C SER A 80 -15.92 -5.83 14.98
N VAL A 81 -14.60 -5.97 14.94
CA VAL A 81 -13.63 -4.93 15.25
C VAL A 81 -12.87 -4.57 13.98
N VAL A 82 -12.75 -3.28 13.71
CA VAL A 82 -11.94 -2.75 12.60
C VAL A 82 -10.68 -2.12 13.18
N ILE A 83 -9.54 -2.51 12.62
CA ILE A 83 -8.22 -2.00 12.98
C ILE A 83 -7.79 -1.03 11.91
N ASP A 84 -7.22 0.10 12.30
CA ASP A 84 -6.53 1.04 11.42
C ASP A 84 -5.11 1.23 11.95
N ALA A 85 -4.14 0.64 11.27
CA ALA A 85 -2.75 0.59 11.71
C ALA A 85 -1.85 1.47 10.81
N PRO A 86 -0.98 2.30 11.40
CA PRO A 86 -0.14 3.23 10.65
C PRO A 86 1.09 2.58 10.01
N THR A 87 1.41 1.33 10.36
CA THR A 87 2.54 0.57 9.79
C THR A 87 2.18 -0.90 9.65
N ARG A 88 2.91 -1.61 8.78
CA ARG A 88 2.78 -3.06 8.61
C ARG A 88 3.05 -3.84 9.90
N SER A 89 4.08 -3.43 10.65
CA SER A 89 4.44 -4.07 11.92
C SER A 89 3.36 -3.88 12.98
N SER A 90 2.83 -2.65 13.13
CA SER A 90 1.71 -2.39 14.05
C SER A 90 0.47 -3.19 13.66
N TYR A 91 0.19 -3.31 12.37
CA TYR A 91 -0.93 -4.09 11.86
C TYR A 91 -0.86 -5.55 12.31
N ASP A 92 0.27 -6.22 12.08
CA ASP A 92 0.41 -7.64 12.41
C ASP A 92 0.32 -7.88 13.93
N VAL A 93 0.93 -7.01 14.74
CA VAL A 93 0.87 -7.08 16.21
C VAL A 93 -0.56 -6.87 16.71
N ILE A 94 -1.26 -5.83 16.25
CA ILE A 94 -2.61 -5.50 16.73
C ILE A 94 -3.61 -6.59 16.32
N VAL A 95 -3.53 -7.10 15.08
CA VAL A 95 -4.39 -8.20 14.60
C VAL A 95 -4.19 -9.45 15.46
N ALA A 96 -2.93 -9.83 15.72
CA ALA A 96 -2.63 -10.99 16.56
C ALA A 96 -3.14 -10.80 18.00
N HIS A 97 -2.99 -9.62 18.57
CA HIS A 97 -3.49 -9.30 19.91
C HIS A 97 -5.01 -9.43 20.01
N ILE A 98 -5.76 -8.85 19.07
CA ILE A 98 -7.23 -8.87 19.11
C ILE A 98 -7.78 -10.27 18.84
N LEU A 99 -7.20 -11.03 17.91
CA LEU A 99 -7.60 -12.42 17.66
C LEU A 99 -7.36 -13.33 18.88
N ALA A 100 -6.32 -13.06 19.67
CA ALA A 100 -6.01 -13.82 20.87
C ALA A 100 -6.78 -13.37 22.12
N ASP A 101 -7.53 -12.25 22.05
CA ASP A 101 -8.25 -11.70 23.19
C ASP A 101 -9.58 -12.44 23.43
N THR A 102 -9.51 -13.49 24.24
CA THR A 102 -10.67 -14.29 24.64
C THR A 102 -11.65 -13.51 25.52
N ALA A 103 -11.17 -12.51 26.27
CA ALA A 103 -12.02 -11.69 27.13
C ALA A 103 -12.88 -10.74 26.29
N LEU A 104 -12.30 -10.12 25.26
CA LEU A 104 -13.03 -9.33 24.26
C LEU A 104 -14.00 -10.20 23.46
N THR A 105 -13.57 -11.38 23.02
CA THR A 105 -14.41 -12.35 22.29
C THR A 105 -15.67 -12.70 23.10
N ALA A 106 -15.51 -12.99 24.40
CA ALA A 106 -16.62 -13.30 25.30
C ALA A 106 -17.60 -12.12 25.53
N LYS A 107 -17.24 -10.88 25.15
CA LYS A 107 -18.17 -9.73 25.19
C LYS A 107 -19.15 -9.71 24.02
N PHE A 108 -18.85 -10.40 22.92
CA PHE A 108 -19.79 -10.55 21.81
C PHE A 108 -20.79 -11.67 22.08
N ALA A 109 -20.31 -12.86 22.45
CA ALA A 109 -21.11 -13.96 22.99
C ALA A 109 -20.20 -14.97 23.72
N ALA A 110 -20.76 -15.77 24.64
CA ALA A 110 -19.98 -16.74 25.43
C ALA A 110 -19.30 -17.83 24.58
N ASP A 111 -19.89 -18.16 23.44
CA ASP A 111 -19.47 -19.17 22.47
C ASP A 111 -19.03 -18.55 21.13
N ALA A 112 -18.75 -17.25 21.13
CA ALA A 112 -18.26 -16.55 19.94
C ALA A 112 -16.86 -17.05 19.52
N VAL A 113 -16.60 -17.02 18.22
CA VAL A 113 -15.27 -17.26 17.64
C VAL A 113 -14.80 -15.98 16.93
N ALA A 114 -13.61 -15.50 17.26
CA ALA A 114 -12.96 -14.42 16.52
C ALA A 114 -12.32 -14.99 15.25
N ASP A 115 -12.63 -14.40 14.10
CA ASP A 115 -12.10 -14.80 12.79
C ASP A 115 -11.64 -13.58 11.98
N ARG A 116 -10.59 -13.76 11.19
CA ARG A 116 -10.03 -12.68 10.38
C ARG A 116 -10.70 -12.62 9.02
N ASP A 117 -11.47 -11.56 8.78
CA ASP A 117 -12.11 -11.31 7.49
C ASP A 117 -11.15 -10.62 6.51
N ASN A 118 -10.25 -11.42 5.93
CA ASN A 118 -9.26 -10.96 4.93
C ASN A 118 -9.90 -10.35 3.67
N THR A 119 -11.19 -10.58 3.42
CA THR A 119 -11.89 -10.02 2.26
C THR A 119 -12.12 -8.51 2.41
N LYS A 120 -12.19 -8.03 3.66
CA LYS A 120 -12.37 -6.61 4.02
C LYS A 120 -11.07 -5.86 4.29
N ASP A 121 -9.93 -6.54 4.28
CA ASP A 121 -8.63 -5.90 4.47
C ASP A 121 -8.39 -4.83 3.39
N SER A 122 -7.85 -3.68 3.80
CA SER A 122 -7.47 -2.60 2.90
C SER A 122 -6.06 -2.16 3.23
N TRP A 123 -5.16 -2.25 2.26
CA TRP A 123 -3.76 -1.87 2.41
C TRP A 123 -3.44 -0.76 1.43
N ASN A 124 -2.69 0.22 1.91
CA ASN A 124 -2.24 1.33 1.10
C ASN A 124 -0.81 1.69 1.47
N VAL A 125 0.07 1.67 0.47
CA VAL A 125 1.45 2.11 0.62
C VAL A 125 1.73 3.10 -0.49
N ARG A 126 2.10 4.32 -0.11
CA ARG A 126 2.57 5.33 -1.06
C ARG A 126 4.08 5.42 -0.99
N LEU A 127 4.72 5.08 -2.11
CA LEU A 127 6.15 5.21 -2.32
C LEU A 127 6.45 6.55 -3.00
N LYS A 128 7.49 7.21 -2.53
CA LYS A 128 8.14 8.34 -3.21
C LYS A 128 9.36 7.80 -3.92
N ILE A 129 9.48 8.09 -5.21
CA ILE A 129 10.52 7.56 -6.08
C ILE A 129 11.25 8.69 -6.78
N HIS A 130 12.58 8.64 -6.76
CA HIS A 130 13.46 9.55 -7.47
C HIS A 130 14.03 8.85 -8.70
N ASP A 131 13.62 9.31 -9.89
CA ASP A 131 14.13 8.82 -11.17
C ASP A 131 15.54 9.38 -11.45
N PRO A 132 16.41 8.66 -12.17
CA PRO A 132 17.73 9.16 -12.57
C PRO A 132 17.73 10.49 -13.33
N THR A 133 16.60 10.88 -13.94
CA THR A 133 16.42 12.19 -14.58
C THR A 133 16.33 13.35 -13.59
N GLY A 134 16.21 13.08 -12.28
CA GLY A 134 16.00 14.06 -11.21
C GLY A 134 14.53 14.27 -10.84
N GLU A 135 13.61 13.63 -11.58
CA GLU A 135 12.18 13.74 -11.34
C GLU A 135 11.74 12.93 -10.11
N ILE A 136 10.80 13.48 -9.33
CA ILE A 136 10.19 12.78 -8.20
C ILE A 136 8.74 12.50 -8.51
N TYR A 137 8.38 11.23 -8.49
CA TYR A 137 7.01 10.76 -8.68
C TYR A 137 6.58 9.84 -7.53
N PHE A 138 5.29 9.49 -7.51
CA PHE A 138 4.73 8.63 -6.48
C PHE A 138 4.04 7.42 -7.07
N LEU A 139 4.27 6.26 -6.44
CA LEU A 139 3.48 5.06 -6.65
C LEU A 139 2.60 4.81 -5.43
N ASN A 140 1.30 4.78 -5.63
CA ASN A 140 0.32 4.41 -4.61
C ASN A 140 -0.14 2.98 -4.89
N PHE A 141 0.27 2.07 -4.02
CA PHE A 141 -0.03 0.64 -4.06
C PHE A 141 -1.23 0.32 -3.17
N THR A 142 -2.22 -0.36 -3.72
CA THR A 142 -3.30 -0.98 -2.96
C THR A 142 -3.42 -2.46 -3.30
N ARG A 143 -4.34 -3.17 -2.65
CA ARG A 143 -4.65 -4.56 -3.01
C ARG A 143 -5.26 -4.70 -4.40
N LYS A 144 -5.80 -3.63 -4.99
CA LYS A 144 -6.64 -3.68 -6.19
C LYS A 144 -6.10 -2.85 -7.35
N ASP A 145 -5.20 -1.93 -7.06
CA ASP A 145 -4.65 -1.04 -8.06
C ASP A 145 -3.25 -0.54 -7.71
N LEU A 146 -2.56 -0.12 -8.76
CA LEU A 146 -1.34 0.66 -8.74
C LEU A 146 -1.62 1.99 -9.41
N ARG A 147 -1.38 3.09 -8.71
CA ARG A 147 -1.48 4.44 -9.27
C ARG A 147 -0.14 5.13 -9.27
N ILE A 148 0.27 5.62 -10.44
CA ILE A 148 1.40 6.55 -10.58
C ILE A 148 0.89 7.99 -10.64
N SER A 149 1.62 8.92 -10.03
CA SER A 149 1.29 10.35 -10.04
C SER A 149 2.52 11.24 -9.93
N SER A 150 2.35 12.50 -10.31
CA SER A 150 3.38 13.54 -10.28
C SER A 150 4.51 13.34 -11.26
N TYR A 151 4.30 12.54 -12.32
CA TYR A 151 5.32 12.33 -13.34
C TYR A 151 5.14 13.29 -14.53
N GLU A 152 6.22 13.73 -15.16
CA GLU A 152 6.20 14.56 -16.38
C GLU A 152 6.65 13.75 -17.59
N ASN A 153 7.73 12.99 -17.43
CA ASN A 153 8.32 12.19 -18.50
C ASN A 153 7.55 10.88 -18.75
N ASP A 154 7.06 10.68 -19.98
CA ASP A 154 6.32 9.46 -20.34
C ASP A 154 7.18 8.19 -20.31
N ALA A 155 8.51 8.32 -20.37
CA ALA A 155 9.41 7.19 -20.16
C ALA A 155 9.30 6.60 -18.75
N ILE A 156 8.93 7.41 -17.73
CA ILE A 156 8.70 6.91 -16.37
C ILE A 156 7.45 6.02 -16.35
N LEU A 157 6.36 6.46 -16.98
CA LEU A 157 5.15 5.63 -17.10
C LEU A 157 5.47 4.32 -17.82
N ALA A 158 6.19 4.37 -18.95
CA ALA A 158 6.54 3.18 -19.72
C ALA A 158 7.39 2.18 -18.89
N LYS A 159 8.36 2.66 -18.10
CA LYS A 159 9.14 1.80 -17.19
C LYS A 159 8.27 1.14 -16.13
N VAL A 160 7.38 1.91 -15.49
CA VAL A 160 6.48 1.40 -14.44
C VAL A 160 5.50 0.38 -15.01
N ASP A 161 4.96 0.64 -16.21
CA ASP A 161 4.05 -0.27 -16.91
C ASP A 161 4.75 -1.59 -17.29
N ALA A 162 5.94 -1.51 -17.89
CA ALA A 162 6.74 -2.68 -18.26
C ALA A 162 7.17 -3.51 -17.04
N TRP A 163 7.53 -2.86 -15.92
CA TRP A 163 7.77 -3.56 -14.67
C TRP A 163 6.50 -4.26 -14.17
N ALA A 164 5.37 -3.55 -14.13
CA ALA A 164 4.12 -4.09 -13.61
C ALA A 164 3.63 -5.29 -14.44
N ASP A 165 3.84 -5.30 -15.77
CA ASP A 165 3.54 -6.44 -16.64
C ASP A 165 4.32 -7.70 -16.25
N GLY A 166 5.55 -7.55 -15.77
CA GLY A 166 6.38 -8.65 -15.31
C GLY A 166 6.01 -9.20 -13.93
N VAL A 167 5.10 -8.55 -13.19
CA VAL A 167 4.72 -8.96 -11.83
C VAL A 167 3.34 -9.60 -11.84
N ASN A 168 3.31 -10.93 -11.70
CA ASN A 168 2.06 -11.72 -11.76
C ASN A 168 0.95 -11.22 -10.83
N SER A 169 1.25 -10.68 -9.64
CA SER A 169 0.23 -10.19 -8.71
C SER A 169 -0.41 -8.85 -9.11
N LEU A 170 0.09 -8.20 -10.17
CA LEU A 170 -0.37 -6.89 -10.64
C LEU A 170 -1.16 -6.97 -11.96
N ASN A 171 -1.37 -8.18 -12.48
CA ASN A 171 -2.08 -8.46 -13.73
C ASN A 171 -3.45 -9.09 -13.43
#